data_AF-A0A851ZHY5-F1
#
_entry.id   AF-A0A851ZHY5-F1
#
_cell.length_a   1.000
_cell.length_b   1.000
_cell.length_c   1.000
_cell.angle_alpha   90.00
_cell.angle_beta   90.00
_cell.angle_gamma   90.00
#
_symmetry.space_group_name_H-M   'P 1'
#
loop_
_entity.id
_entity.type
_entity.pdbx_description
1 polymer ?
#
loop_
_entity_poly.entity_id
_entity_poly.type
_entity_poly.pdbx_seq_one_letter_code
_entity_poly.pdbx_strand_id
1 'polypeptide(L)'
;RPDSAVPGDVLVLTKPLGTQVAVSAHQWLDNPERWNKIKLVVTREEVELAYQEAMFNMATLNRTAAGLMRAFGAHAATDVTGFGILGHARALAGQQRQEVAFVIHNLPVIAKMAAVSKACGNRFGLLQGTAPETSG
;
A
#
# COMPACT_ATOMS: atom_id res chain seq x y z
N ARG A 1 -9.76 7.49 20.52
CA ARG A 1 -9.43 6.16 19.96
C ARG A 1 -9.96 6.14 18.52
N PRO A 2 -9.35 5.42 17.58
CA PRO A 2 -9.79 5.42 16.17
C PRO A 2 -11.01 4.48 15.96
N ASP A 3 -12.13 4.79 16.62
CA ASP A 3 -13.25 3.85 16.84
C ASP A 3 -14.64 4.43 16.52
N SER A 4 -14.70 5.54 15.76
CA SER A 4 -15.91 6.32 15.55
C SER A 4 -16.47 6.27 14.13
N ALA A 5 -16.03 5.31 13.30
CA ALA A 5 -16.55 5.15 11.94
C ALA A 5 -18.04 4.79 11.94
N VAL A 6 -18.76 5.25 10.92
CA VAL A 6 -20.21 5.05 10.75
C VAL A 6 -20.55 4.56 9.35
N PRO A 7 -21.68 3.84 9.15
CA PRO A 7 -22.15 3.49 7.82
C PRO A 7 -22.32 4.75 6.94
N GLY A 8 -21.79 4.70 5.72
CA GLY A 8 -21.78 5.83 4.79
C GLY A 8 -20.45 6.60 4.75
N ASP A 9 -19.54 6.34 5.70
CA ASP A 9 -18.17 6.85 5.61
C ASP A 9 -17.45 6.32 4.37
N VAL A 10 -16.47 7.10 3.91
CA VAL A 10 -15.58 6.73 2.81
C VAL A 10 -14.16 6.45 3.31
N LEU A 11 -13.46 5.54 2.62
CA LEU A 11 -12.08 5.19 2.91
C LEU A 11 -11.14 6.02 2.03
N VAL A 12 -10.17 6.69 2.65
CA VAL A 12 -9.15 7.47 1.95
C VAL A 12 -7.78 6.91 2.29
N LEU A 13 -6.98 6.63 1.26
CA LEU A 13 -5.59 6.19 1.41
C LEU A 13 -4.66 7.31 0.93
N THR A 14 -3.65 7.65 1.73
CA THR A 14 -2.82 8.84 1.50
C THR A 14 -1.52 8.57 0.74
N LYS A 15 -1.11 7.32 0.64
CA LYS A 15 0.08 6.89 -0.11
C LYS A 15 -0.25 5.67 -0.98
N PRO A 16 0.40 5.52 -2.15
CA PRO A 16 0.20 4.36 -3.00
C PRO A 16 0.79 3.09 -2.36
N LEU A 17 0.22 1.94 -2.69
CA LEU A 17 0.67 0.61 -2.27
C LEU A 17 1.77 0.07 -3.20
N GLY A 18 2.43 -1.00 -2.77
CA GLY A 18 3.41 -1.74 -3.56
C GLY A 18 4.87 -1.38 -3.25
N THR A 19 5.15 -0.78 -2.09
CA THR A 19 6.51 -0.39 -1.68
C THR A 19 7.44 -1.61 -1.61
N GLN A 20 6.96 -2.73 -1.05
CA GLN A 20 7.72 -3.98 -1.00
C GLN A 20 8.05 -4.52 -2.40
N VAL A 21 7.13 -4.39 -3.35
CA VAL A 21 7.34 -4.86 -4.73
C VAL A 21 8.39 -4.00 -5.42
N ALA A 22 8.31 -2.67 -5.26
CA ALA A 22 9.28 -1.73 -5.84
C ALA A 22 10.70 -1.96 -5.33
N VAL A 23 10.88 -2.05 -4.01
CA VAL A 23 12.18 -2.33 -3.38
C VAL A 23 12.72 -3.69 -3.81
N SER A 24 11.87 -4.72 -3.85
CA SER A 24 12.28 -6.05 -4.28
C SER A 24 12.68 -6.08 -5.75
N ALA A 25 11.92 -5.43 -6.63
CA ALA A 25 12.22 -5.35 -8.05
C ALA A 25 13.56 -4.65 -8.32
N HIS A 26 13.83 -3.56 -7.60
CA HIS A 26 15.12 -2.85 -7.67
C HIS A 26 16.28 -3.75 -7.24
N GLN A 27 16.17 -4.46 -6.10
CA GLN A 27 17.18 -5.43 -5.67
C GLN A 27 17.41 -6.57 -6.68
N TRP A 28 16.41 -6.90 -7.50
CA TRP A 28 16.55 -7.96 -8.49
C TRP A 28 17.29 -7.53 -9.74
N LEU A 29 17.51 -6.22 -9.98
CA LEU A 29 18.33 -5.73 -11.10
C LEU A 29 19.75 -6.32 -11.09
N ASP A 30 20.30 -6.55 -9.90
CA ASP A 30 21.62 -7.14 -9.65
C ASP A 30 21.58 -8.67 -9.53
N ASN A 31 20.41 -9.30 -9.67
CA ASN A 31 20.23 -10.75 -9.59
C ASN A 31 19.64 -11.28 -10.92
N PRO A 32 20.46 -11.83 -11.83
CA PRO A 32 20.01 -12.27 -13.15
C PRO A 32 18.85 -13.27 -13.12
N GLU A 33 18.86 -14.22 -12.19
CA GLU A 33 17.80 -15.24 -12.07
C GLU A 33 16.45 -14.60 -11.71
N ARG A 34 16.46 -13.64 -10.79
CA ARG A 34 15.23 -12.94 -10.36
C ARG A 34 14.80 -11.89 -11.38
N TRP A 35 15.72 -11.14 -11.98
CA TRP A 35 15.43 -10.19 -13.05
C TRP A 35 14.75 -10.89 -14.24
N ASN A 36 15.23 -12.07 -14.62
CA ASN A 36 14.65 -12.86 -15.71
C ASN A 36 13.16 -13.18 -15.51
N LYS A 37 12.65 -13.19 -14.27
CA LYS A 37 11.23 -13.43 -13.96
C LYS A 37 10.33 -12.23 -14.26
N ILE A 38 10.89 -11.01 -14.26
CA ILE A 38 10.12 -9.77 -14.40
C ILE A 38 10.51 -8.90 -15.60
N LYS A 39 11.65 -9.19 -16.25
CA LYS A 39 12.17 -8.41 -17.39
C LYS A 39 11.23 -8.30 -18.61
N LEU A 40 10.23 -9.18 -18.71
CA LEU A 40 9.23 -9.17 -19.78
C LEU A 40 8.02 -8.26 -19.46
N VAL A 41 7.88 -7.81 -18.21
CA VAL A 41 6.73 -7.01 -17.76
C VAL A 41 7.11 -5.59 -17.32
N VAL A 42 8.41 -5.32 -17.10
CA VAL A 42 8.92 -4.03 -16.65
C VAL A 42 10.32 -3.77 -17.20
N THR A 43 10.65 -2.52 -17.52
CA THR A 43 12.01 -2.11 -17.91
C THR A 43 12.86 -1.75 -16.69
N ARG A 44 14.18 -1.60 -16.90
CA ARG A 44 15.08 -1.15 -15.81
C ARG A 44 14.75 0.28 -15.36
N GLU A 45 14.44 1.17 -16.30
CA GLU A 45 14.05 2.54 -16.00
C GLU A 45 12.74 2.59 -15.19
N GLU A 46 11.76 1.77 -15.56
CA GLU A 46 10.49 1.70 -14.83
C GLU A 46 10.65 1.19 -13.39
N VAL A 47 11.56 0.23 -13.17
CA VAL A 47 11.90 -0.23 -11.81
C VAL A 47 12.60 0.87 -11.01
N GLU A 48 13.52 1.61 -11.62
CA GLU A 48 14.20 2.72 -10.94
C GLU A 48 13.20 3.81 -10.54
N LEU A 49 12.30 4.21 -11.45
CA LEU A 49 11.26 5.19 -11.14
C LEU A 49 10.35 4.74 -10.00
N ALA A 50 9.91 3.48 -10.02
CA ALA A 50 9.08 2.93 -8.96
C ALA A 50 9.81 2.87 -7.60
N TYR A 51 11.12 2.58 -7.62
CA TYR A 51 11.95 2.58 -6.42
C TYR A 51 12.11 3.98 -5.82
N GLN A 52 12.39 4.99 -6.65
CA GLN A 52 12.47 6.39 -6.20
C GLN A 52 11.13 6.88 -5.65
N GLU A 53 10.02 6.56 -6.31
CA GLU A 53 8.67 6.87 -5.82
C GLU A 53 8.36 6.19 -4.49
N ALA A 54 8.70 4.90 -4.35
CA ALA A 54 8.54 4.18 -3.08
C ALA A 54 9.37 4.85 -1.97
N MET A 55 10.65 5.11 -2.21
CA MET A 55 11.54 5.76 -1.25
C MET A 55 11.02 7.14 -0.81
N PHE A 56 10.53 7.94 -1.75
CA PHE A 56 9.94 9.25 -1.47
C PHE A 56 8.69 9.13 -0.58
N ASN A 57 7.75 8.23 -0.93
CA ASN A 57 6.53 8.03 -0.16
C ASN A 57 6.83 7.48 1.25
N MET A 58 7.75 6.54 1.37
CA MET A 58 8.16 5.97 2.65
C MET A 58 8.83 7.01 3.57
N ALA A 59 9.63 7.91 3.00
CA ALA A 59 10.27 9.00 3.74
C ALA A 59 9.30 10.15 4.09
N THR A 60 8.18 10.26 3.38
CA THR A 60 7.19 11.32 3.60
C THR A 60 6.42 11.07 4.90
N LEU A 61 6.47 12.04 5.81
CA LEU A 61 5.78 11.97 7.10
C LEU A 61 4.26 12.12 6.94
N ASN A 62 3.50 11.32 7.68
CA ASN A 62 2.03 11.44 7.78
C ASN A 62 1.57 12.66 8.63
N ARG A 63 2.44 13.63 8.90
CA ARG A 63 2.16 14.82 9.73
C ARG A 63 1.05 15.69 9.11
N THR A 64 1.11 15.92 7.80
CA THR A 64 0.08 16.71 7.09
C THR A 64 -1.25 15.98 7.09
N ALA A 65 -1.25 14.67 6.80
CA ALA A 65 -2.45 13.83 6.87
C ALA A 65 -3.09 13.90 8.27
N ALA A 66 -2.29 13.79 9.34
CA ALA A 66 -2.78 13.94 10.71
C ALA A 66 -3.40 15.31 11.03
N GLY A 67 -2.85 16.38 10.45
CA GLY A 67 -3.43 17.72 10.54
C GLY A 67 -4.81 17.79 9.86
N LEU A 68 -4.89 17.30 8.62
CA LEU A 68 -6.10 17.33 7.80
C LEU A 68 -7.21 16.44 8.37
N MET A 69 -6.87 15.27 8.94
CA MET A 69 -7.84 14.39 9.61
C MET A 69 -8.62 15.13 10.69
N ARG A 70 -7.97 15.99 11.47
CA ARG A 70 -8.68 16.81 12.49
C ARG A 70 -9.49 17.94 11.86
N ALA A 71 -8.93 18.61 10.85
CA ALA A 71 -9.58 19.73 10.19
C ALA A 71 -10.88 19.32 9.48
N PHE A 72 -10.93 18.11 8.92
CA PHE A 72 -12.07 17.58 8.18
C PHE A 72 -12.91 16.56 8.97
N GLY A 73 -12.67 16.39 10.27
CA GLY A 73 -13.50 15.55 11.14
C GLY A 73 -13.42 14.05 10.84
N ALA A 74 -12.25 13.52 10.52
CA ALA A 74 -12.06 12.08 10.28
C ALA A 74 -12.46 11.24 11.52
N HIS A 75 -13.25 10.19 11.27
CA HIS A 75 -13.82 9.36 12.32
C HIS A 75 -12.88 8.29 12.88
N ALA A 76 -12.01 7.75 12.03
CA ALA A 76 -11.05 6.71 12.39
C ALA A 76 -9.88 6.71 11.40
N ALA A 77 -8.73 6.23 11.84
CA ALA A 77 -7.55 6.11 10.99
C ALA A 77 -6.61 5.01 11.48
N THR A 78 -5.89 4.41 10.53
CA THR A 78 -4.76 3.50 10.76
C THR A 78 -3.70 3.83 9.72
N ASP A 79 -2.43 3.63 10.05
CA ASP A 79 -1.36 3.53 9.08
C ASP A 79 -1.37 2.13 8.41
N VAL A 80 -0.74 2.02 7.24
CA VAL A 80 -0.59 0.76 6.50
C VAL A 80 0.89 0.38 6.47
N THR A 81 1.23 -0.72 7.15
CA THR A 81 2.61 -1.19 7.27
C THR A 81 2.70 -2.69 6.97
N GLY A 82 3.41 -3.47 7.78
CA GLY A 82 3.85 -4.82 7.44
C GLY A 82 2.73 -5.85 7.26
N PHE A 83 1.50 -5.56 7.71
CA PHE A 83 0.35 -6.45 7.53
C PHE A 83 -0.39 -6.25 6.20
N GLY A 84 -0.01 -5.22 5.44
CA GLY A 84 -0.69 -4.83 4.21
C GLY A 84 -2.05 -4.18 4.44
N ILE A 85 -2.59 -3.58 3.37
CA ILE A 85 -3.82 -2.79 3.43
C ILE A 85 -5.01 -3.57 4.02
N LEU A 86 -5.17 -4.84 3.65
CA LEU A 86 -6.29 -5.66 4.12
C LEU A 86 -6.15 -6.00 5.60
N GLY A 87 -4.93 -6.26 6.07
CA GLY A 87 -4.65 -6.53 7.48
C GLY A 87 -5.00 -5.33 8.35
N HIS A 88 -4.50 -4.14 7.98
CA HIS A 88 -4.77 -2.91 8.70
C HIS A 88 -6.25 -2.48 8.61
N ALA A 89 -6.89 -2.61 7.45
CA ALA A 89 -8.31 -2.31 7.32
C ALA A 89 -9.19 -3.22 8.19
N ARG A 90 -8.89 -4.52 8.26
CA ARG A 90 -9.60 -5.45 9.16
C ARG A 90 -9.39 -5.11 10.64
N ALA A 91 -8.16 -4.79 11.01
CA ALA A 91 -7.84 -4.39 12.38
C ALA A 91 -8.58 -3.10 12.78
N LEU A 92 -8.64 -2.11 11.89
CA LEU A 92 -9.39 -0.88 12.11
C LEU A 92 -10.89 -1.15 12.21
N ALA A 93 -11.46 -1.94 11.29
CA ALA A 93 -12.88 -2.30 11.32
C ALA A 93 -13.26 -3.00 12.64
N GLY A 94 -12.41 -3.92 13.13
CA GLY A 94 -12.62 -4.61 14.40
C GLY A 94 -12.52 -3.74 15.65
N GLN A 95 -12.03 -2.49 15.54
CA GLN A 95 -11.99 -1.54 16.65
C GLN A 95 -13.19 -0.59 16.71
N GLN A 96 -14.08 -0.63 15.71
CA GLN A 96 -15.19 0.32 15.64
C GLN A 96 -16.27 0.01 16.67
N ARG A 97 -16.88 1.05 17.24
CA ARG A 97 -17.97 0.91 18.22
C ARG A 97 -19.31 0.57 17.57
N GLN A 98 -19.51 0.98 16.32
CA GLN A 98 -20.70 0.65 15.54
C GLN A 98 -20.44 -0.63 14.73
N GLU A 99 -21.51 -1.35 14.39
CA GLU A 99 -21.42 -2.46 13.44
C GLU A 99 -21.20 -1.91 12.03
N VAL A 100 -19.93 -1.91 11.60
CA VAL A 100 -19.51 -1.44 10.28
C VAL A 100 -18.61 -2.46 9.60
N ALA A 101 -18.65 -2.47 8.27
CA ALA A 101 -17.73 -3.23 7.42
C ALA A 101 -17.10 -2.28 6.41
N PHE A 102 -15.81 -2.49 6.13
CA PHE A 102 -15.05 -1.67 5.19
C PHE A 102 -14.95 -2.40 3.84
N VAL A 103 -15.36 -1.71 2.77
CA VAL A 103 -15.28 -2.22 1.38
C VAL A 103 -14.32 -1.34 0.60
N ILE A 104 -13.19 -1.94 0.17
CA ILE A 104 -12.17 -1.27 -0.63
C ILE A 104 -12.43 -1.59 -2.11
N HIS A 105 -12.79 -0.57 -2.89
CA HIS A 105 -13.19 -0.72 -4.29
C HIS A 105 -12.02 -0.64 -5.27
N ASN A 106 -10.98 0.11 -4.92
CA ASN A 106 -9.81 0.32 -5.75
C ASN A 106 -8.57 0.43 -4.86
N LEU A 107 -7.41 0.17 -5.47
CA LEU A 107 -6.12 0.21 -4.81
C LEU A 107 -5.22 1.15 -5.62
N PRO A 108 -4.83 2.32 -5.10
CA PRO A 108 -3.76 3.10 -5.72
C PRO A 108 -2.45 2.34 -5.49
N VAL A 109 -1.76 2.02 -6.59
CA VAL A 109 -0.56 1.19 -6.59
C VAL A 109 0.51 1.92 -7.38
N ILE A 110 1.75 1.91 -6.87
CA ILE A 110 2.92 2.45 -7.58
C ILE A 110 2.97 1.84 -8.98
N ALA A 111 3.21 2.68 -9.99
CA ALA A 111 3.11 2.29 -11.39
C ALA A 111 3.91 1.00 -11.65
N LYS A 112 3.35 0.11 -12.51
CA LYS A 112 3.90 -1.21 -12.88
C LYS A 112 3.98 -2.25 -11.75
N MET A 113 3.87 -1.88 -10.47
CA MET A 113 4.03 -2.85 -9.36
C MET A 113 2.90 -3.89 -9.30
N ALA A 114 1.69 -3.55 -9.76
CA ALA A 114 0.63 -4.53 -9.95
C ALA A 114 1.00 -5.61 -10.99
N ALA A 115 1.63 -5.22 -12.10
CA ALA A 115 2.06 -6.14 -13.15
C ALA A 115 3.24 -7.01 -12.69
N VAL A 116 4.22 -6.40 -12.02
CA VAL A 116 5.36 -7.12 -11.41
C VAL A 116 4.86 -8.13 -10.37
N SER A 117 3.95 -7.72 -9.49
CA SER A 117 3.36 -8.63 -8.50
C SER A 117 2.68 -9.81 -9.19
N LYS A 118 1.88 -9.56 -10.24
CA LYS A 118 1.18 -10.60 -10.99
C LYS A 118 2.14 -11.57 -11.68
N ALA A 119 3.23 -11.06 -12.28
CA ALA A 119 4.26 -11.89 -12.91
C ALA A 119 4.97 -12.83 -11.91
N CYS A 120 5.02 -12.43 -10.63
CA CYS A 120 5.56 -13.25 -9.55
C CYS A 120 4.52 -14.17 -8.87
N GLY A 121 3.32 -14.30 -9.43
CA GLY A 121 2.23 -15.09 -8.83
C GLY A 121 1.84 -14.58 -7.45
N ASN A 122 1.71 -15.49 -6.48
CA ASN A 122 1.29 -15.15 -5.11
C ASN A 122 2.43 -14.70 -4.20
N ARG A 123 3.64 -14.44 -4.74
CA ARG A 123 4.81 -14.12 -3.92
C ARG A 123 4.63 -12.87 -3.05
N PHE A 124 4.00 -11.84 -3.59
CA PHE A 124 3.84 -10.55 -2.91
C PHE A 124 2.47 -10.39 -2.28
N GLY A 125 1.40 -10.90 -2.90
CA GLY A 125 0.04 -10.71 -2.39
C GLY A 125 -0.53 -9.29 -2.56
N LEU A 126 0.05 -8.47 -3.45
CA LEU A 126 -0.33 -7.05 -3.59
C LEU A 126 -1.80 -6.87 -4.01
N LEU A 127 -2.23 -7.65 -5.00
CA LEU A 127 -3.61 -7.62 -5.50
C LEU A 127 -4.62 -8.21 -4.51
N GLN A 128 -4.15 -9.01 -3.55
CA GLN A 128 -4.94 -9.57 -2.45
C GLN A 128 -4.96 -8.62 -1.23
N GLY A 129 -4.22 -7.52 -1.27
CA GLY A 129 -4.09 -6.56 -0.17
C GLY A 129 -3.26 -7.07 1.01
N THR A 130 -2.51 -8.15 0.85
CA THR A 130 -1.69 -8.79 1.90
C THR A 130 -0.20 -8.51 1.73
N ALA A 131 0.20 -7.74 0.71
CA ALA A 131 1.58 -7.32 0.56
C ALA A 131 2.00 -6.43 1.73
N PRO A 132 3.15 -6.71 2.37
CA PRO A 132 3.71 -5.80 3.36
C PRO A 132 3.97 -4.42 2.75
N GLU A 133 3.68 -3.38 3.51
CA GLU A 133 4.11 -2.02 3.21
C GLU A 133 5.10 -1.56 4.28
N THR A 134 5.99 -0.63 3.94
CA THR A 134 6.85 0.04 4.90
C THR A 134 6.50 1.51 4.91
N SER A 135 6.21 2.11 6.07
CA SER A 135 5.91 3.56 6.19
C SER A 135 4.85 4.05 5.17
N GLY A 136 3.74 3.31 5.06
CA GLY A 136 2.62 3.64 4.17
C GLY A 136 1.72 4.77 4.69
#